data_AF-A0A534RNH5-F1
#
_entry.id   AF-A0A534RNH5-F1
#
_cell.length_a   1.000
_cell.length_b   1.000
_cell.length_c   1.000
_cell.angle_alpha   90.00
_cell.angle_beta   90.00
_cell.angle_gamma   90.00
#
_symmetry.space_group_name_H-M   'P 1'
#
loop_
_entity.id
_entity.type
_entity.pdbx_description
1 polymer ?
#
loop_
_entity_poly.entity_id
_entity_poly.type
_entity_poly.pdbx_seq_one_letter_code
_entity_poly.pdbx_strand_id
1 'polypeptide(L)'
;MAFVQGPEVGEIQPIKGVSHAAWTGSPVAAGVMQHLALNVDTEAALLAIRDRVRSHGYWVMGPIDHGFCKSVYLAAPEGIMLEFSTSEGKPIDAEAWIDPEVVRLAGIKAGELDSYKNPPTFESKGGSVPQPAPEQSKLLMEFPPDKQGVLRMSDEEILAKLSETTPPVQPRR
;
A
#
# COMPACT_ATOMS: atom_id res chain seq x y z
N MET A 1 0.29 5.53 5.84
CA MET A 1 -0.64 5.42 4.71
C MET A 1 -1.71 6.50 4.86
N ALA A 2 -2.11 7.13 3.76
CA ALA A 2 -3.14 8.17 3.77
C ALA A 2 -4.21 7.84 2.73
N PHE A 3 -5.48 7.92 3.13
CA PHE A 3 -6.62 7.94 2.22
C PHE A 3 -7.01 9.40 2.02
N VAL A 4 -6.92 9.87 0.78
CA VAL A 4 -7.22 11.27 0.45
C VAL A 4 -8.68 11.33 0.05
N GLN A 5 -9.45 12.16 0.76
CA GLN A 5 -10.84 12.44 0.44
C GLN A 5 -11.08 13.94 0.45
N GLY A 6 -11.73 14.44 -0.59
CA GLY A 6 -12.14 15.83 -0.76
C GLY A 6 -13.48 15.91 -1.48
N PRO A 7 -14.16 17.07 -1.44
CA PRO A 7 -15.45 17.25 -2.12
C PRO A 7 -15.40 16.85 -3.60
N GLU A 8 -14.34 17.23 -4.31
CA GLU A 8 -14.15 16.96 -5.74
C GLU A 8 -14.00 15.47 -6.03
N VAL A 9 -13.39 14.70 -5.11
CA VAL A 9 -13.26 13.24 -5.24
C VAL A 9 -14.65 12.58 -5.19
N GLY A 10 -15.56 13.14 -4.40
CA GLY A 10 -16.95 12.65 -4.30
C GLY A 10 -17.78 12.87 -5.57
N GLU A 11 -17.33 13.73 -6.49
CA GLU A 11 -18.00 14.00 -7.77
C GLU A 11 -17.62 12.99 -8.85
N ILE A 12 -16.55 12.20 -8.64
CA ILE A 12 -16.05 11.24 -9.62
C ILE A 12 -16.73 9.89 -9.41
N GLN A 13 -17.55 9.47 -10.36
CA GLN A 13 -18.20 8.15 -10.30
C GLN A 13 -17.18 7.02 -10.54
N PRO A 14 -16.95 6.11 -9.56
CA PRO A 14 -16.02 5.00 -9.76
C PRO A 14 -16.59 3.94 -10.71
N ILE A 15 -15.68 3.28 -11.44
CA ILE A 15 -15.98 2.16 -12.33
C ILE A 15 -15.36 0.88 -11.73
N LYS A 16 -16.22 -0.05 -11.29
CA LYS A 16 -15.78 -1.33 -10.70
C LYS A 16 -14.94 -2.13 -11.69
N GLY A 17 -13.88 -2.76 -11.18
CA GLY A 17 -12.88 -3.48 -11.99
C GLY A 17 -11.87 -2.57 -12.70
N VAL A 18 -12.07 -1.25 -12.66
CA VAL A 18 -11.13 -0.27 -13.22
C VAL A 18 -10.56 0.60 -12.11
N SER A 19 -11.39 1.36 -11.39
CA SER A 19 -10.94 2.28 -10.32
C SER A 19 -10.80 1.61 -8.95
N HIS A 20 -11.40 0.44 -8.75
CA HIS A 20 -11.21 -0.45 -7.60
C HIS A 20 -11.67 -1.87 -7.98
N ALA A 21 -11.25 -2.87 -7.21
CA ALA A 21 -11.58 -4.27 -7.49
C ALA A 21 -13.09 -4.54 -7.35
N ALA A 22 -13.65 -5.35 -8.26
CA ALA A 22 -15.06 -5.79 -8.15
C ALA A 22 -15.24 -6.83 -7.03
N TRP A 23 -14.24 -7.67 -6.80
CA TRP A 23 -14.10 -8.58 -5.66
C TRP A 23 -12.61 -8.83 -5.36
N THR A 24 -12.28 -9.47 -4.23
CA THR A 24 -10.91 -9.61 -3.70
C THR A 24 -9.89 -10.23 -4.67
N GLY A 25 -10.32 -11.02 -5.66
CA GLY A 25 -9.45 -11.63 -6.68
C GLY A 25 -9.58 -11.03 -8.08
N SER A 26 -10.31 -9.92 -8.27
CA SER A 26 -10.45 -9.30 -9.59
C SER A 26 -9.18 -8.55 -10.01
N PRO A 27 -8.82 -8.53 -11.30
CA PRO A 27 -7.84 -7.59 -11.82
C PRO A 27 -8.37 -6.15 -11.75
N VAL A 28 -7.46 -5.19 -11.76
CA VAL A 28 -7.71 -3.74 -11.87
C VAL A 28 -6.78 -3.12 -12.91
N ALA A 29 -7.06 -1.89 -13.35
CA ALA A 29 -6.18 -1.17 -14.27
C ALA A 29 -4.79 -0.89 -13.65
N ALA A 30 -3.76 -0.73 -14.48
CA ALA A 30 -2.43 -0.34 -14.01
C ALA A 30 -2.49 1.00 -13.27
N GLY A 31 -1.79 1.09 -12.13
CA GLY A 31 -1.80 2.28 -11.26
C GLY A 31 -2.94 2.32 -10.23
N VAL A 32 -3.87 1.35 -10.25
CA VAL A 32 -4.97 1.25 -9.28
C VAL A 32 -4.66 0.22 -8.20
N MET A 33 -5.07 0.52 -6.96
CA MET A 33 -4.95 -0.41 -5.84
C MET A 33 -6.10 -1.42 -5.84
N GLN A 34 -5.77 -2.72 -5.86
CA GLN A 34 -6.78 -3.78 -5.80
C GLN A 34 -7.40 -3.90 -4.40
N HIS A 35 -6.55 -4.07 -3.39
CA HIS A 35 -6.89 -4.12 -1.98
C HIS A 35 -5.68 -3.68 -1.15
N LEU A 36 -5.91 -3.44 0.14
CA LEU A 36 -4.86 -3.12 1.09
C LEU A 36 -4.86 -4.15 2.21
N ALA A 37 -3.73 -4.81 2.42
CA ALA A 37 -3.50 -5.69 3.56
C ALA A 37 -2.75 -4.99 4.69
N LEU A 38 -3.28 -5.08 5.91
CA LEU A 38 -2.67 -4.57 7.14
C LEU A 38 -2.31 -5.73 8.06
N ASN A 39 -1.06 -5.76 8.50
CA ASN A 39 -0.58 -6.79 9.40
C ASN A 39 -1.16 -6.63 10.82
N VAL A 40 -1.51 -7.76 11.44
CA VAL A 40 -1.69 -7.91 12.88
C VAL A 40 -0.77 -8.99 13.43
N ASP A 41 -0.35 -8.85 14.68
CA ASP A 41 0.72 -9.68 15.24
C ASP A 41 0.33 -11.14 15.43
N THR A 42 -0.95 -11.44 15.68
CA THR A 42 -1.42 -12.78 16.04
C THR A 42 -2.79 -13.11 15.45
N GLU A 43 -3.11 -14.40 15.36
CA GLU A 43 -4.44 -14.87 14.98
C GLU A 43 -5.53 -14.41 15.96
N ALA A 44 -5.21 -14.31 17.26
CA ALA A 44 -6.14 -13.76 18.24
C ALA A 44 -6.49 -12.29 17.94
N ALA A 45 -5.51 -11.48 17.56
CA ALA A 45 -5.74 -10.09 17.14
C ALA A 45 -6.56 -10.01 15.83
N LEU A 46 -6.32 -10.92 14.89
CA LEU A 46 -7.09 -11.04 13.65
C LEU A 46 -8.58 -11.31 13.94
N LEU A 47 -8.86 -12.27 14.81
CA LEU A 47 -10.23 -12.61 15.22
C LEU A 47 -10.89 -11.47 16.01
N ALA A 48 -10.14 -10.78 16.86
CA ALA A 48 -10.66 -9.62 17.59
C ALA A 48 -11.10 -8.48 16.65
N ILE A 49 -10.35 -8.22 15.56
CA ILE A 49 -10.77 -7.24 14.54
C ILE A 49 -12.05 -7.69 13.85
N ARG A 50 -12.11 -8.95 13.41
CA ARG A 50 -13.30 -9.52 12.77
C ARG A 50 -14.54 -9.37 13.65
N ASP A 51 -14.43 -9.71 14.93
CA ASP A 51 -15.55 -9.64 15.87
C ASP A 51 -15.97 -8.20 16.13
N ARG A 52 -15.01 -7.28 16.30
CA ARG A 52 -15.29 -5.84 16.42
C ARG A 52 -16.03 -5.29 15.21
N VAL A 53 -15.61 -5.65 14.00
CA VAL A 53 -16.25 -5.15 12.77
C VAL A 53 -17.66 -5.73 12.63
N ARG A 54 -17.82 -7.03 12.87
CA ARG A 54 -19.14 -7.69 12.81
C ARG A 54 -20.10 -7.20 13.88
N SER A 55 -19.62 -6.84 15.08
CA SER A 55 -20.46 -6.28 16.13
C SER A 55 -21.07 -4.92 15.77
N HIS A 56 -20.54 -4.26 14.73
CA HIS A 56 -21.08 -3.01 14.19
C HIS A 56 -21.91 -3.23 12.91
N GLY A 57 -22.28 -4.47 12.60
CA GLY A 57 -23.18 -4.81 11.49
C GLY A 57 -22.50 -4.92 10.12
N TYR A 58 -21.17 -4.86 10.06
CA TYR A 58 -20.43 -5.02 8.81
C TYR A 58 -20.14 -6.48 8.49
N TRP A 59 -20.25 -6.83 7.21
CA TRP A 59 -19.86 -8.14 6.72
C TRP A 59 -18.34 -8.26 6.64
N VAL A 60 -17.82 -9.42 7.04
CA VAL A 60 -16.38 -9.75 7.00
C VAL A 60 -16.22 -11.16 6.45
N MET A 61 -15.43 -11.30 5.39
CA MET A 61 -15.02 -12.59 4.84
C MET A 61 -13.90 -13.21 5.68
N GLY A 62 -13.97 -14.52 5.90
CA GLY A 62 -12.89 -15.28 6.55
C GLY A 62 -13.09 -15.60 8.05
N PRO A 63 -12.03 -16.09 8.72
CA PRO A 63 -10.64 -16.15 8.23
C PRO A 63 -10.42 -17.11 7.06
N ILE A 64 -9.44 -16.80 6.21
CA ILE A 64 -8.89 -17.67 5.16
C ILE A 64 -7.46 -17.99 5.54
N ASP A 65 -7.05 -19.26 5.38
CA ASP A 65 -5.67 -19.70 5.57
C ASP A 65 -5.01 -19.87 4.19
N HIS A 66 -3.99 -19.06 3.91
CA HIS A 66 -3.22 -19.08 2.66
C HIS A 66 -1.95 -19.91 2.76
N GLY A 67 -1.75 -20.66 3.85
CA GLY A 67 -0.57 -21.47 4.13
C GLY A 67 0.61 -20.66 4.68
N PHE A 68 0.87 -19.45 4.18
CA PHE A 68 1.91 -18.55 4.70
C PHE A 68 1.36 -17.47 5.65
N CYS A 69 0.05 -17.18 5.60
CA CYS A 69 -0.63 -16.26 6.50
C CYS A 69 -2.13 -16.60 6.59
N LYS A 70 -2.78 -16.08 7.63
CA LYS A 70 -4.24 -16.07 7.75
C LYS A 70 -4.77 -14.66 7.62
N SER A 71 -5.94 -14.49 7.01
CA SER A 71 -6.51 -13.16 6.82
C SER A 71 -8.03 -13.09 6.80
N VAL A 72 -8.56 -11.88 6.99
CA VAL A 72 -9.99 -11.53 6.89
C VAL A 72 -10.15 -10.31 6.00
N TYR A 73 -11.30 -10.19 5.31
CA TYR A 73 -11.54 -9.14 4.32
C TYR A 73 -12.85 -8.39 4.56
N LEU A 74 -12.87 -7.09 4.31
CA LEU A 74 -14.04 -6.22 4.42
C LEU A 74 -13.95 -5.05 3.42
N ALA A 75 -15.08 -4.56 2.94
CA ALA A 75 -15.11 -3.36 2.12
C ALA A 75 -15.05 -2.10 3.00
N ALA A 76 -14.18 -1.15 2.64
CA ALA A 76 -14.12 0.17 3.24
C ALA A 76 -15.19 1.10 2.62
N PRO A 77 -15.61 2.18 3.32
CA PRO A 77 -16.61 3.12 2.82
C PRO A 77 -16.29 3.76 1.47
N GLU A 78 -15.01 3.95 1.15
CA GLU A 78 -14.51 4.51 -0.11
C GLU A 78 -14.45 3.47 -1.26
N GLY A 79 -14.81 2.21 -1.00
CA GLY A 79 -14.85 1.13 -2.00
C GLY A 79 -13.56 0.30 -2.12
N ILE A 80 -12.52 0.63 -1.34
CA ILE A 80 -11.30 -0.18 -1.25
C ILE A 80 -11.61 -1.45 -0.44
N MET A 81 -11.10 -2.59 -0.90
CA MET A 81 -11.12 -3.81 -0.11
C MET A 81 -9.98 -3.77 0.91
N LEU A 82 -10.31 -3.93 2.18
CA LEU A 82 -9.34 -4.06 3.26
C LEU A 82 -9.14 -5.54 3.58
N GLU A 83 -7.90 -5.88 3.85
CA GLU A 83 -7.47 -7.16 4.40
C GLU A 83 -6.75 -6.90 5.73
N PHE A 84 -7.06 -7.69 6.74
CA PHE A 84 -6.19 -7.83 7.91
C PHE A 84 -5.56 -9.21 7.83
N SER A 85 -4.25 -9.30 8.00
CA SER A 85 -3.52 -10.57 7.86
C SER A 85 -2.49 -10.75 8.96
N THR A 86 -2.15 -12.01 9.25
CA THR A 86 -1.09 -12.35 10.20
C THR A 86 -0.33 -13.57 9.72
N SER A 87 1.00 -13.48 9.78
CA SER A 87 1.90 -14.63 9.71
C SER A 87 2.41 -15.05 11.09
N GLU A 88 1.83 -14.52 12.17
CA GLU A 88 2.29 -14.70 13.55
C GLU A 88 3.78 -14.34 13.75
N GLY A 89 4.25 -13.31 13.03
CA GLY A 89 5.66 -12.89 13.04
C GLY A 89 6.62 -13.84 12.33
N LYS A 90 6.12 -14.88 11.64
CA LYS A 90 6.95 -15.80 10.88
C LYS A 90 7.21 -15.22 9.48
N PRO A 91 8.47 -15.17 9.03
CA PRO A 91 8.77 -14.84 7.64
C PRO A 91 8.27 -15.95 6.71
N ILE A 92 7.95 -15.60 5.47
CA ILE A 92 7.64 -16.58 4.44
C ILE A 92 8.89 -17.40 4.10
N ASP A 93 8.72 -18.71 3.92
CA ASP A 93 9.80 -19.58 3.45
C ASP A 93 9.99 -19.37 1.94
N ALA A 94 11.07 -18.68 1.58
CA ALA A 94 11.38 -18.38 0.18
C ALA A 94 11.66 -19.64 -0.67
N GLU A 95 12.18 -20.73 -0.09
CA GLU A 95 12.42 -21.96 -0.85
C GLU A 95 11.12 -22.71 -1.15
N ALA A 96 10.13 -22.59 -0.25
CA ALA A 96 8.83 -23.24 -0.42
C ALA A 96 7.85 -22.43 -1.28
N TRP A 97 7.96 -21.09 -1.28
CA TRP A 97 6.96 -20.19 -1.88
C TRP A 97 7.43 -19.46 -3.14
N ILE A 98 8.67 -19.65 -3.58
CA ILE A 98 9.14 -19.19 -4.90
C ILE A 98 9.06 -20.37 -5.88
N ASP A 99 8.03 -20.36 -6.73
CA ASP A 99 7.86 -21.39 -7.76
C ASP A 99 8.89 -21.24 -8.89
N PRO A 100 9.77 -22.23 -9.12
CA PRO A 100 10.77 -22.19 -10.20
C PRO A 100 10.16 -22.07 -11.60
N GLU A 101 8.95 -22.61 -11.83
CA GLU A 101 8.26 -22.48 -13.11
C GLU A 101 7.87 -21.03 -13.37
N VAL A 102 7.33 -20.34 -12.36
CA VAL A 102 6.96 -18.92 -12.45
C VAL A 102 8.20 -18.05 -12.66
N VAL A 103 9.30 -18.33 -11.97
CA VAL A 103 10.59 -17.64 -12.18
C VAL A 103 11.03 -17.75 -13.65
N ARG A 104 10.96 -18.95 -14.24
CA ARG A 104 11.29 -19.18 -15.64
C ARG A 104 10.35 -18.43 -16.58
N LEU A 105 9.04 -18.45 -16.33
CA LEU A 105 8.03 -17.77 -17.15
C LEU A 105 8.19 -16.24 -17.09
N ALA A 106 8.57 -15.70 -15.94
CA ALA A 106 8.87 -14.28 -15.75
C ALA A 106 10.22 -13.84 -16.35
N GLY A 107 11.06 -14.78 -16.79
CA GLY A 107 12.37 -14.49 -17.38
C GLY A 107 13.42 -13.99 -16.37
N ILE A 108 13.22 -14.26 -15.07
CA ILE A 108 14.12 -13.85 -13.99
C ILE A 108 15.36 -14.75 -14.01
N LYS A 109 16.56 -14.17 -14.05
CA LYS A 109 17.81 -14.94 -14.04
C LYS A 109 18.17 -15.38 -12.62
N ALA A 110 18.93 -16.46 -12.49
CA ALA A 110 19.35 -17.01 -11.18
C ALA A 110 20.08 -15.97 -10.30
N GLY A 111 20.99 -15.17 -10.88
CA GLY A 111 21.69 -14.12 -10.13
C GLY A 111 20.79 -12.96 -9.70
N GLU A 112 19.75 -12.63 -10.48
CA GLU A 112 18.75 -11.63 -10.10
C GLU A 112 17.90 -12.16 -8.94
N LEU A 113 17.42 -13.40 -9.05
CA LEU A 113 16.65 -14.06 -7.99
C LEU A 113 17.44 -14.12 -6.68
N ASP A 114 18.72 -14.48 -6.72
CA ASP A 114 19.58 -14.50 -5.53
C ASP A 114 19.67 -13.12 -4.87
N SER A 115 19.86 -12.06 -5.67
CA SER A 115 19.86 -10.68 -5.16
C SER A 115 18.52 -10.23 -4.57
N TYR A 116 17.39 -10.77 -5.05
CA TYR A 116 16.07 -10.46 -4.52
C TYR A 116 15.83 -11.17 -3.18
N LYS A 117 16.32 -12.41 -3.04
CA LYS A 117 16.26 -13.18 -1.79
C LYS A 117 17.22 -12.63 -0.73
N ASN A 118 18.36 -12.09 -1.17
CA ASN A 118 19.44 -11.58 -0.32
C ASN A 118 19.77 -10.12 -0.69
N PRO A 119 18.84 -9.16 -0.47
CA PRO A 119 19.12 -7.77 -0.80
C PRO A 119 20.28 -7.24 0.05
N PRO A 120 21.16 -6.38 -0.51
CA PRO A 120 22.21 -5.74 0.26
C PRO A 120 21.63 -4.98 1.45
N THR A 121 22.32 -5.02 2.59
CA THR A 121 21.97 -4.18 3.74
C THR A 121 22.06 -2.71 3.34
N PHE A 122 21.04 -1.92 3.71
CA PHE A 122 21.03 -0.49 3.50
C PHE A 122 21.26 0.24 4.82
N GLU A 123 22.36 0.97 4.91
CA GLU A 123 22.63 1.87 6.04
C GLU A 123 21.99 3.24 5.77
N SER A 124 21.06 3.63 6.63
CA SER A 124 20.42 4.94 6.54
C SER A 124 21.44 6.06 6.74
N LYS A 125 21.38 7.09 5.88
CA LYS A 125 22.16 8.32 6.05
C LYS A 125 21.37 9.43 6.77
N GLY A 126 20.30 9.07 7.49
CA GLY A 126 19.52 10.01 8.31
C GLY A 126 18.86 11.14 7.52
N GLY A 127 18.45 10.88 6.27
CA GLY A 127 17.81 11.88 5.40
C GLY A 127 18.77 12.73 4.57
N SER A 128 20.09 12.51 4.63
CA SER A 128 21.07 13.30 3.87
C SER A 128 21.26 12.88 2.40
N VAL A 129 20.48 11.92 1.90
CA VAL A 129 20.52 11.52 0.47
C VAL A 129 19.72 12.55 -0.33
N PRO A 130 20.34 13.31 -1.26
CA PRO A 130 19.62 14.34 -2.00
C PRO A 130 18.63 13.73 -3.00
N GLN A 131 17.57 14.49 -3.30
CA GLN A 131 16.65 14.13 -4.38
C GLN A 131 17.41 14.05 -5.72
N PRO A 132 17.19 13.01 -6.54
CA PRO A 132 17.75 12.96 -7.89
C PRO A 132 17.10 14.05 -8.77
N ALA A 133 17.81 14.49 -9.81
CA ALA A 133 17.20 15.35 -10.82
C ALA A 133 15.96 14.64 -11.43
N PRO A 134 14.85 15.35 -11.71
CA PRO A 134 13.63 14.75 -12.27
C PRO A 134 13.90 13.90 -13.51
N GLU A 135 14.83 14.32 -14.37
CA GLU A 135 15.24 13.63 -15.60
C GLU A 135 15.96 12.31 -15.35
N GLN A 136 16.53 12.14 -14.16
CA GLN A 136 17.24 10.92 -13.72
C GLN A 136 16.32 9.99 -12.92
N SER A 137 15.10 10.43 -12.58
CA SER A 137 14.16 9.59 -11.84
C SER A 137 13.67 8.45 -12.74
N LYS A 138 13.62 7.24 -12.18
CA LYS A 138 13.11 6.06 -12.89
C LYS A 138 11.60 6.13 -13.12
N LEU A 139 10.89 6.78 -12.19
CA LEU A 139 9.45 6.97 -12.20
C LEU A 139 9.14 8.39 -11.74
N LEU A 140 8.28 9.09 -12.46
CA LEU A 140 7.88 10.45 -12.13
C LEU A 140 6.39 10.62 -12.40
N MET A 141 5.69 11.21 -11.44
CA MET A 141 4.29 11.58 -11.63
C MET A 141 4.19 12.75 -12.61
N GLU A 142 3.11 12.80 -13.37
CA GLU A 142 2.80 13.96 -14.21
C GLU A 142 2.22 15.08 -13.35
N PHE A 143 3.00 16.14 -13.15
CA PHE A 143 2.53 17.36 -12.49
C PHE A 143 1.86 18.30 -13.51
N PRO A 144 0.77 19.00 -13.12
CA PRO A 144 0.17 19.99 -13.99
C PRO A 144 1.15 21.15 -14.25
N PRO A 145 1.04 21.88 -15.37
CA PRO A 145 2.02 22.88 -15.79
C PRO A 145 2.34 23.96 -14.75
N ASP A 146 1.34 24.39 -13.98
CA ASP A 146 1.45 25.38 -12.91
C ASP A 146 2.16 24.86 -11.65
N LYS A 147 2.35 23.54 -11.52
CA LYS A 147 3.01 22.89 -10.37
C LYS A 147 4.35 22.24 -10.72
N GLN A 148 4.84 22.40 -11.95
CA GLN A 148 6.13 21.85 -12.38
C GLN A 148 7.31 22.32 -11.51
N GLY A 149 7.23 23.51 -10.92
CA GLY A 149 8.26 24.05 -10.03
C GLY A 149 8.52 23.22 -8.77
N VAL A 150 7.55 22.42 -8.31
CA VAL A 150 7.68 21.54 -7.13
C VAL A 150 8.79 20.50 -7.32
N LEU A 151 9.00 20.03 -8.56
CA LEU A 151 9.99 18.99 -8.88
C LEU A 151 11.44 19.39 -8.60
N ARG A 152 11.71 20.68 -8.38
CA ARG A 152 13.06 21.21 -8.15
C ARG A 152 13.23 21.90 -6.80
N MET A 153 12.22 21.83 -5.93
CA MET A 153 12.33 22.35 -4.58
C MET A 153 13.18 21.43 -3.72
N SER A 154 13.95 21.99 -2.79
CA SER A 154 14.59 21.19 -1.74
C SER A 154 13.55 20.66 -0.73
N ASP A 155 13.93 19.68 0.09
CA ASP A 155 13.08 19.17 1.16
C ASP A 155 12.66 20.29 2.14
N GLU A 156 13.57 21.22 2.45
CA GLU A 156 13.28 22.38 3.29
C GLU A 156 12.29 23.35 2.62
N GLU A 157 12.41 23.57 1.32
CA GLU A 157 11.47 24.39 0.56
C GLU A 157 10.09 23.74 0.49
N ILE A 158 10.01 22.43 0.26
CA ILE A 158 8.76 21.66 0.28
C ILE A 158 8.11 21.78 1.66
N LEU A 159 8.87 21.54 2.72
CA LEU A 159 8.39 21.63 4.10
C LEU A 159 7.85 23.04 4.38
N ALA A 160 8.58 24.09 4.00
CA ALA A 160 8.19 25.47 4.27
C ALA A 160 7.00 25.95 3.44
N LYS A 161 6.89 25.51 2.17
CA LYS A 161 5.90 26.05 1.22
C LYS A 161 4.62 25.22 1.13
N LEU A 162 4.68 23.91 1.39
CA LEU A 162 3.55 22.98 1.15
C LEU A 162 2.93 22.41 2.43
N SER A 163 3.49 22.69 3.61
CA SER A 163 2.94 22.17 4.87
C SER A 163 1.75 22.99 5.35
N GLU A 164 0.62 22.32 5.55
CA GLU A 164 -0.56 22.87 6.23
C GLU A 164 -0.74 22.17 7.58
N THR A 165 -0.26 22.81 8.64
CA THR A 165 -0.23 22.22 10.00
C THR A 165 -1.32 22.74 10.93
N THR A 166 -2.16 23.67 10.44
CA THR A 166 -3.26 24.22 11.23
C THR A 166 -4.40 23.20 11.32
N PRO A 167 -4.75 22.68 12.52
CA PRO A 167 -5.85 21.74 12.64
C PRO A 167 -7.20 22.43 12.38
N PRO A 168 -8.17 21.74 11.76
CA PRO A 168 -9.49 22.31 11.48
C PRO A 168 -10.32 22.58 12.74
N VAL A 169 -9.96 21.94 13.87
CA VAL A 169 -10.57 22.14 15.18
C VAL A 169 -9.48 22.50 16.18
N GLN A 170 -9.60 23.66 16.81
CA GLN A 170 -8.73 24.05 17.92
C GLN A 170 -9.15 23.26 19.17
N PRO A 171 -8.25 22.47 19.79
CA PRO A 171 -8.58 21.74 21.00
C PRO A 171 -9.01 22.73 22.09
N ARG A 172 -10.13 22.44 22.77
CA ARG A 172 -10.52 23.18 23.97
C ARG A 172 -9.44 22.94 25.03
N ARG A 173 -8.82 24.02 25.49
CA ARG A 173 -7.92 24.00 26.66
C ARG A 173 -8.70 23.68 27.92
#